data_AF-A0A938LMT6-F1
#
_entry.id   AF-A0A938LMT6-F1
#
_cell.length_a   1.000
_cell.length_b   1.000
_cell.length_c   1.000
_cell.angle_alpha   90.00
_cell.angle_beta   90.00
_cell.angle_gamma   90.00
#
_symmetry.space_group_name_H-M   'P 1'
#
loop_
_entity.id
_entity.type
_entity.pdbx_description
1 polymer ?
#
loop_
_entity_poly.entity_id
_entity_poly.type
_entity_poly.pdbx_seq_one_letter_code
_entity_poly.pdbx_strand_id
1 'polypeptide(L)' 'MAVRFHHKLVWIHLFPNGNGRHARLMADVLAKRVVSRPPFSWGGGPLEKAGEMRRKYLEALHEADHHECAPLLSFARS' A
#
# COMPACT_ATOMS: atom_id res chain seq x y z
N MET A 1 2.74 -9.89 -5.20
CA MET A 1 4.07 -9.33 -5.54
C MET A 1 4.14 -7.82 -5.32
N ALA A 2 3.39 -6.98 -6.05
CA ALA A 2 3.50 -5.52 -5.95
C ALA A 2 3.20 -4.94 -4.56
N VAL A 3 2.22 -5.49 -3.83
CA VAL A 3 1.93 -5.05 -2.45
C VAL A 3 3.06 -5.39 -1.46
N ARG A 4 3.71 -6.55 -1.63
CA ARG A 4 4.89 -6.92 -0.83
C ARG A 4 6.08 -6.00 -1.13
N PHE A 5 6.23 -5.59 -2.39
CA PHE A 5 7.23 -4.61 -2.79
C PHE A 5 6.97 -3.24 -2.14
N HIS A 6 5.72 -2.77 -2.16
CA HIS A 6 5.30 -1.57 -1.44
C HIS A 6 5.65 -1.63 0.05
N HIS A 7 5.25 -2.71 0.75
CA HIS A 7 5.53 -2.88 2.18
C HIS A 7 7.03 -2.80 2.49
N LYS A 8 7.87 -3.49 1.71
CA LYS A 8 9.34 -3.42 1.85
C LYS A 8 9.88 -2.00 1.67
N LEU A 9 9.37 -1.23 0.70
CA LEU A 9 9.80 0.16 0.51
C LEU A 9 9.39 1.08 1.68
N VAL A 10 8.20 0.86 2.24
CA VAL A 10 7.76 1.60 3.44
C VAL A 10 8.65 1.25 4.63
N TRP A 11 9.00 -0.03 4.79
CA TRP A 11 9.85 -0.53 5.87
C TRP A 11 11.28 0.01 5.82
N ILE A 12 11.89 0.10 4.63
CA ILE A 12 13.25 0.67 4.46
C ILE A 12 13.29 2.17 4.82
N HIS A 13 12.19 2.89 4.62
CA HIS A 13 12.05 4.31 4.99
C HIS A 13 13.13 5.24 4.37
N LEU A 14 13.23 5.24 3.04
CA LEU A 14 14.29 5.91 2.26
C LEU A 14 14.36 7.44 2.41
N PHE A 15 13.26 8.08 2.79
CA PHE A 15 13.15 9.55 2.84
C PHE A 15 12.70 10.03 4.21
N PRO A 16 12.99 11.28 4.62
CA PRO A 16 12.46 11.84 5.86
C PRO A 16 10.92 11.93 5.89
N ASN A 17 10.29 12.08 4.72
CA ASN A 17 8.84 12.18 4.57
C ASN A 17 8.39 11.57 3.24
N GLY A 18 7.14 11.10 3.19
CA GLY A 18 6.50 10.70 1.93
C GLY A 18 6.74 9.24 1.49
N ASN A 19 7.37 8.40 2.32
CA ASN A 19 7.64 7.00 2.01
C ASN A 19 6.38 6.21 1.57
N GLY A 20 5.25 6.42 2.26
CA GLY A 20 3.99 5.77 1.88
C GLY A 20 3.50 6.17 0.48
N ARG A 21 3.60 7.45 0.10
CA ARG A 21 3.20 7.92 -1.25
C ARG A 21 4.15 7.36 -2.31
N HIS A 22 5.45 7.43 -2.07
CA HIS A 22 6.47 6.87 -2.96
C HIS A 22 6.25 5.37 -3.19
N ALA A 23 6.10 4.59 -2.12
CA ALA A 23 5.96 3.15 -2.20
C ALA A 23 4.67 2.71 -2.90
N ARG A 24 3.55 3.44 -2.72
CA ARG A 24 2.30 3.18 -3.45
C ARG A 24 2.46 3.40 -4.95
N LEU A 25 3.03 4.54 -5.34
CA LEU A 25 3.31 4.84 -6.75
C LEU A 25 4.21 3.77 -7.38
N MET A 26 5.26 3.36 -6.69
CA MET A 26 6.18 2.33 -7.17
C MET A 26 5.47 0.97 -7.36
N ALA A 27 4.56 0.61 -6.45
CA ALA A 27 3.76 -0.60 -6.62
C ALA A 27 2.73 -0.50 -7.75
N ASP A 28 2.13 0.67 -8.00
CA ASP A 28 1.25 0.89 -9.15
C ASP A 28 2.00 0.77 -10.48
N VAL A 29 3.19 1.36 -10.56
CA VAL A 29 4.07 1.23 -11.73
C VAL A 29 4.44 -0.23 -11.95
N LEU A 30 4.84 -0.96 -10.91
CA LEU A 30 5.17 -2.39 -11.01
C LEU A 30 3.97 -3.22 -11.46
N ALA A 31 2.78 -2.99 -10.87
CA ALA A 31 1.56 -3.69 -11.24
C ALA A 31 1.20 -3.45 -12.72
N LYS A 32 1.29 -2.20 -13.18
CA LYS A 32 0.94 -1.84 -14.56
C LYS A 32 1.98 -2.30 -15.58
N ARG A 33 3.27 -2.10 -15.31
CA ARG A 33 4.35 -2.26 -16.31
C ARG A 33 4.92 -3.67 -16.35
N VAL A 34 4.92 -4.39 -15.24
CA VAL A 34 5.55 -5.71 -15.14
C VAL A 34 4.50 -6.82 -15.02
N VAL A 35 3.40 -6.56 -14.31
CA VAL A 35 2.36 -7.57 -14.07
C VAL A 35 1.14 -7.40 -15.02
N SER A 36 1.09 -6.32 -15.80
CA SER A 36 -0.03 -5.99 -16.68
C SER A 36 -1.40 -6.01 -15.97
N ARG A 37 -1.44 -5.55 -14.71
CA ARG A 37 -2.66 -5.41 -13.90
C ARG A 37 -2.97 -3.92 -13.71
N PRO A 38 -4.25 -3.55 -13.49
CA PRO A 38 -4.59 -2.17 -13.17
C PRO A 38 -3.92 -1.71 -11.88
N PRO A 39 -3.65 -0.40 -11.73
CA PRO A 39 -3.17 0.19 -10.49
C PRO A 39 -4.15 -0.09 -9.34
N PHE A 40 -3.65 0.07 -8.13
CA PHE A 40 -4.39 -0.12 -6.89
C PHE A 40 -5.23 1.13 -6.58
N SER A 41 -6.34 0.94 -5.87
CA SER A 41 -7.18 2.04 -5.37
C SER A 41 -6.65 2.61 -4.05
N TRP A 42 -5.92 1.79 -3.29
CA TRP A 42 -5.32 2.15 -2.00
C TRP A 42 -6.33 2.66 -0.96
N GLY A 43 -7.53 2.06 -0.92
CA GLY A 43 -8.61 2.54 -0.07
C GLY A 43 -9.07 3.93 -0.52
N GLY A 44 -9.36 4.07 -1.81
CA GLY A 44 -9.88 5.31 -2.37
C GLY A 44 -11.31 5.56 -1.87
N GLY A 45 -11.57 6.72 -1.28
CA GLY A 45 -12.88 7.00 -0.71
C GLY A 45 -13.07 8.47 -0.29
N PRO A 46 -14.27 8.82 0.21
CA PRO A 46 -14.61 10.19 0.61
C PRO A 46 -13.66 10.73 1.69
N LEU A 47 -13.40 12.05 1.66
CA LEU A 47 -12.49 12.73 2.59
C LEU A 47 -12.94 12.57 4.05
N GLU A 48 -14.24 12.46 4.31
CA GLU A 48 -14.80 12.25 5.64
C GLU A 48 -14.33 10.93 6.27
N LYS A 49 -13.95 9.94 5.45
CA LYS A 49 -13.47 8.63 5.90
C LYS A 49 -11.94 8.53 5.95
N ALA A 50 -11.21 9.62 5.67
CA ALA A 50 -9.75 9.58 5.58
C ALA A 50 -9.07 9.03 6.85
N GLY A 51 -9.59 9.35 8.04
CA GLY A 51 -9.09 8.83 9.31
C GLY A 51 -9.27 7.32 9.45
N GLU A 52 -10.44 6.79 9.09
CA GLU A 52 -10.73 5.36 9.12
C GLU A 52 -9.89 4.59 8.10
N MET A 53 -9.76 5.12 6.88
CA MET A 53 -8.94 4.51 5.82
C MET A 53 -7.47 4.47 6.22
N ARG A 54 -6.96 5.54 6.84
CA ARG A 54 -5.60 5.56 7.39
C ARG A 54 -5.42 4.49 8.47
N ARG A 55 -6.38 4.33 9.38
CA ARG A 55 -6.32 3.29 10.42
C ARG A 55 -6.25 1.90 9.81
N LYS A 56 -7.17 1.56 8.90
CA LYS A 56 -7.19 0.26 8.19
C LYS A 56 -5.88 -0.01 7.44
N TYR A 57 -5.32 1.00 6.80
CA TYR A 57 -4.03 0.89 6.13
C TYR A 57 -2.89 0.56 7.10
N LEU A 58 -2.84 1.23 8.25
CA LEU A 58 -1.81 0.99 9.27
C LEU A 58 -1.96 -0.40 9.91
N GLU A 59 -3.18 -0.82 10.22
CA GLU A 59 -3.48 -2.18 10.69
C GLU A 59 -3.03 -3.22 9.67
N ALA A 60 -3.32 -3.01 8.38
CA ALA A 60 -2.89 -3.93 7.33
C ALA A 60 -1.37 -3.95 7.11
N LEU A 61 -0.66 -2.84 7.33
CA LEU A 61 0.80 -2.81 7.34
C LEU A 61 1.37 -3.59 8.53
N HIS A 62 0.76 -3.46 9.69
CA HIS A 62 1.18 -4.19 10.89
C HIS A 62 1.08 -5.71 10.70
N GLU A 63 -0.04 -6.20 10.14
CA GLU A 63 -0.15 -7.62 9.77
C GLU A 63 0.91 -8.04 8.74
N ALA A 64 1.22 -7.17 7.78
CA ALA A 64 2.27 -7.44 6.79
C ALA A 64 3.68 -7.50 7.41
N ASP A 65 3.94 -6.83 8.53
CA ASP A 65 5.19 -6.98 9.31
C ASP A 65 5.33 -8.40 9.86
N HIS A 66 4.21 -9.08 10.13
CA HIS A 66 4.13 -10.48 10.55
C HIS A 66 4.09 -11.47 9.40
N HIS A 67 4.43 -11.04 8.17
CA HIS A 67 4.37 -11.81 6.92
C HIS A 67 2.94 -12.07 6.39
N GLU A 68 1.91 -11.57 7.06
CA GLU A 68 0.52 -11.69 6.64
C GLU A 68 0.14 -10.54 5.68
N CYS A 69 0.42 -10.74 4.39
CA CYS A 69 0.21 -9.69 3.38
C CYS A 69 -1.21 -9.62 2.80
N ALA A 70 -2.08 -10.59 3.12
CA ALA A 70 -3.44 -10.65 2.57
C ALA A 70 -4.30 -9.43 2.96
N PRO A 71 -4.30 -8.95 4.23
CA PRO A 71 -5.01 -7.73 4.62
C PRO A 71 -4.57 -6.50 3.83
N LEU A 72 -3.26 -6.34 3.63
CA LEU A 72 -2.71 -5.21 2.88
C LEU A 72 -3.09 -5.25 1.40
N LEU A 73 -3.15 -6.45 0.82
CA LEU A 73 -3.61 -6.62 -0.56
C LEU A 73 -5.10 -6.29 -0.71
N SER A 74 -5.92 -6.72 0.26
CA SER A 74 -7.35 -6.41 0.30
C SER A 74 -7.57 -4.90 0.38
N PHE A 75 -6.88 -4.22 1.32
CA PHE A 75 -6.90 -2.76 1.43
C PHE A 75 -6.44 -2.06 0.15
N ALA A 76 -5.36 -2.52 -0.48
CA ALA A 76 -4.85 -1.90 -1.71
C ALA A 76 -5.86 -1.97 -2.87
N ARG A 77 -6.81 -2.92 -2.83
CA ARG A 77 -7.84 -3.12 -3.85
C ARG A 77 -9.23 -2.63 -3.45
N SER A 78 -9.40 -2.12 -2.23
CA SER A 78 -10.68 -1.60 -1.71
C SER A 78 -11.02 -0.21 -2.20
#